data_AF-A0A945YFZ3-F1
#
_entry.id   AF-A0A945YFZ3-F1
#
_cell.length_a   1.000
_cell.length_b   1.000
_cell.length_c   1.000
_cell.angle_alpha   90.00
_cell.angle_beta   90.00
_cell.angle_gamma   90.00
#
_symmetry.space_group_name_H-M   'P 1'
#
loop_
_entity.id
_entity.type
_entity.pdbx_description
1 polymer ?
#
loop_
_entity_poly.entity_id
_entity_poly.type
_entity_poly.pdbx_seq_one_letter_code
_entity_poly.pdbx_strand_id
1 'polypeptide(L)'
;MATLKKYKRIVIKIGSSLLVNDKTGKLNIDWLNALASDIVNLKRKKHEIIVVSSGSIALGREALKLTSKSLALEESQAAAAVGQIQLARAYEDVLAKHKITAAQVLVTLEDIRSRKRYLNSRATLNQLLSMNVIPIVNENDTVATEEIRYGDNDRLAAQVAVTV
;
A
#
# COMPACT_ATOMS: atom_id res chain seq x y z
N MET A 1 1.97 22.64 11.64
CA MET A 1 1.84 21.20 11.33
C MET A 1 1.23 20.49 12.52
N ALA A 2 0.19 19.68 12.32
CA ALA A 2 -0.42 18.91 13.41
C ALA A 2 0.61 17.93 13.99
N THR A 3 0.80 17.93 15.30
CA THR A 3 1.74 17.04 15.98
C THR A 3 1.20 15.60 15.98
N LEU A 4 1.92 14.67 15.36
CA LEU A 4 1.55 13.25 15.32
C LEU A 4 1.65 12.56 16.70
N LYS A 5 2.31 13.19 17.68
CA LYS A 5 2.58 12.64 19.03
C LYS A 5 1.34 12.10 19.75
N LYS A 6 0.17 12.70 19.54
CA LYS A 6 -1.06 12.34 20.27
C LYS A 6 -1.81 11.13 19.70
N TYR A 7 -1.45 10.67 18.51
CA TYR A 7 -2.17 9.60 17.83
C TYR A 7 -1.50 8.25 18.08
N LYS A 8 -2.24 7.28 18.61
CA LYS A 8 -1.72 5.92 18.80
C LYS A 8 -1.44 5.24 17.46
N ARG A 9 -2.34 5.39 16.50
CA ARG A 9 -2.32 4.72 15.20
C ARG A 9 -2.30 5.73 14.07
N ILE A 10 -1.47 5.45 13.06
CA ILE A 10 -1.21 6.34 11.93
C ILE A 10 -1.31 5.53 10.64
N VAL A 11 -2.19 5.95 9.74
CA VAL A 11 -2.27 5.45 8.36
C VAL A 11 -1.49 6.40 7.46
N ILE A 12 -0.53 5.87 6.71
CA ILE A 12 0.33 6.64 5.81
C ILE A 12 -0.01 6.25 4.37
N LYS A 13 -0.65 7.15 3.62
CA LYS A 13 -0.95 6.94 2.20
C LYS A 13 0.21 7.43 1.33
N ILE A 14 0.69 6.56 0.45
CA ILE A 14 1.75 6.87 -0.50
C ILE A 14 1.20 6.77 -1.93
N GLY A 15 1.34 7.86 -2.68
CA GLY A 15 0.99 7.92 -4.11
C GLY A 15 2.09 7.35 -5.00
N SER A 16 1.71 6.89 -6.20
CA SER A 16 2.61 6.25 -7.15
C SER A 16 3.79 7.14 -7.59
N SER A 17 3.56 8.45 -7.76
CA SER A 17 4.58 9.42 -8.20
C SER A 17 5.77 9.57 -7.25
N LEU A 18 5.62 9.18 -5.98
CA LEU A 18 6.71 9.16 -5.01
C LEU A 18 7.53 7.85 -5.09
N LEU A 19 6.84 6.75 -5.38
CA LEU A 19 7.39 5.40 -5.36
C LEU A 19 7.96 4.94 -6.70
N VAL A 20 7.45 5.46 -7.81
CA VAL A 20 7.82 5.02 -9.15
C VAL A 20 8.28 6.23 -9.93
N ASN A 21 9.45 6.13 -10.54
CA ASN A 21 9.99 7.18 -11.39
C ASN A 21 9.25 7.17 -12.73
N ASP A 22 8.54 8.26 -13.04
CA ASP A 22 7.73 8.38 -14.26
C ASP A 22 8.51 8.22 -15.57
N LYS A 23 9.83 8.44 -15.56
CA LYS A 23 10.68 8.29 -16.76
C LYS A 23 11.19 6.88 -16.97
N THR A 24 11.49 6.16 -15.89
CA THR A 24 12.12 4.84 -15.96
C THR A 24 11.18 3.69 -15.61
N GLY A 25 10.01 3.98 -15.04
CA GLY A 25 9.08 2.96 -14.53
C GLY A 25 9.62 2.18 -13.33
N LYS A 26 10.80 2.55 -12.82
CA LYS A 26 11.48 1.85 -11.72
C LYS A 26 11.10 2.43 -10.37
N LEU A 27 11.20 1.59 -9.35
CA LEU A 27 11.01 1.98 -7.97
C LEU A 27 12.06 3.02 -7.53
N ASN A 28 11.61 4.08 -6.85
CA ASN A 28 12.46 5.04 -6.18
C ASN A 28 12.91 4.48 -4.81
N ILE A 29 13.97 3.66 -4.85
CA ILE A 29 14.44 2.94 -3.66
C ILE A 29 14.96 3.88 -2.57
N ASP A 30 15.59 5.00 -2.95
CA ASP A 30 16.14 5.97 -1.99
C ASP A 30 15.02 6.64 -1.19
N TRP A 31 13.96 7.05 -1.89
CA TRP A 31 12.76 7.60 -1.25
C TRP A 31 12.09 6.56 -0.34
N LEU A 32 12.00 5.31 -0.78
CA LEU A 32 11.42 4.24 0.03
C LEU A 32 12.26 3.92 1.29
N ASN A 33 13.60 3.95 1.21
CA ASN A 33 14.46 3.82 2.39
C ASN A 33 14.30 5.00 3.37
N ALA A 34 14.11 6.22 2.85
CA ALA A 34 13.83 7.39 3.69
C ALA A 34 12.49 7.23 4.43
N LEU A 35 11.43 6.80 3.73
CA LEU A 35 10.14 6.48 4.36
C LEU A 35 10.29 5.40 5.44
N ALA A 36 11.04 4.33 5.17
CA ALA A 36 11.28 3.27 6.15
C ALA A 36 11.96 3.82 7.42
N SER A 37 12.91 4.75 7.27
CA SER A 37 13.57 5.43 8.39
C SER A 37 12.59 6.27 9.23
N ASP A 38 11.66 6.99 8.59
CA ASP A 38 10.62 7.75 9.28
C ASP A 38 9.64 6.85 10.03
N ILE A 39 9.23 5.75 9.39
CA ILE A 39 8.38 4.72 10.01
C ILE A 39 9.05 4.12 11.25
N VAL A 40 10.35 3.81 11.19
CA VAL A 40 11.12 3.32 12.33
C VAL A 40 11.12 4.33 13.47
N ASN A 41 11.28 5.62 13.15
CA ASN A 41 11.27 6.69 14.15
C ASN A 41 9.90 6.84 14.82
N LEU A 42 8.80 6.64 14.08
CA LEU A 42 7.46 6.61 14.65
C LEU A 42 7.22 5.36 15.52
N LYS A 43 7.66 4.18 15.07
CA LYS A 43 7.56 2.95 15.88
C LYS A 43 8.35 3.03 17.18
N ARG A 44 9.53 3.66 17.18
CA ARG A 44 10.30 3.93 18.41
C ARG A 44 9.52 4.78 19.43
N LYS A 45 8.60 5.62 18.95
CA LYS A 45 7.68 6.41 19.78
C LYS A 45 6.38 5.64 20.12
N LYS A 46 6.34 4.33 19.87
CA LYS A 46 5.22 3.41 20.14
C LYS A 46 3.96 3.68 19.31
N HIS A 47 4.10 4.31 18.14
CA HIS A 47 3.00 4.42 17.18
C HIS A 47 2.78 3.11 16.43
N GLU A 48 1.51 2.75 16.25
CA GLU A 48 1.07 1.69 15.34
C GLU A 48 0.96 2.27 13.92
N ILE A 49 1.61 1.64 12.95
CA ILE A 49 1.72 2.17 11.57
C ILE A 49 1.08 1.21 10.59
N ILE A 50 0.26 1.77 9.70
CA ILE A 50 -0.27 1.10 8.51
C ILE A 50 0.15 1.93 7.30
N VAL A 51 0.61 1.28 6.24
CA VAL A 51 0.93 1.93 4.97
C VAL A 51 -0.14 1.56 3.96
N VAL A 52 -0.65 2.55 3.23
CA VAL A 52 -1.54 2.35 2.08
C VAL A 52 -0.75 2.83 0.86
N SER A 53 -0.37 1.91 -0.02
CA SER A 53 0.56 2.20 -1.10
C SER A 53 -0.08 2.06 -2.46
N SER A 54 0.20 3.00 -3.37
CA SER A 54 -0.04 2.84 -4.81
C SER A 54 1.23 2.31 -5.53
N GLY A 55 1.18 2.20 -6.86
CA GLY A 55 2.36 1.98 -7.71
C GLY A 55 2.47 0.60 -8.37
N SER A 56 1.61 -0.36 -8.00
CA SER A 56 1.55 -1.70 -8.61
C SER A 56 1.43 -1.64 -10.13
N ILE A 57 0.45 -0.90 -10.67
CA ILE A 57 0.25 -0.77 -12.12
C ILE A 57 1.48 -0.18 -12.80
N ALA A 58 2.08 0.88 -12.25
CA ALA A 58 3.22 1.55 -12.86
C ALA A 58 4.46 0.63 -12.95
N LEU A 59 4.74 -0.13 -11.89
CA LEU A 59 5.81 -1.14 -11.87
C LEU A 59 5.54 -2.27 -12.87
N GLY A 60 4.30 -2.77 -12.91
CA GLY A 60 3.92 -3.84 -13.81
C GLY A 60 3.95 -3.46 -15.28
N ARG A 61 3.61 -2.20 -15.60
CA ARG A 61 3.70 -1.66 -16.95
C ARG A 61 5.12 -1.74 -17.50
N GLU A 62 6.10 -1.32 -16.72
CA GLU A 62 7.51 -1.41 -17.10
C GLU A 62 7.93 -2.88 -17.27
N ALA A 63 7.56 -3.73 -16.31
CA ALA A 63 7.92 -5.15 -16.34
C ALA A 63 7.33 -5.91 -17.54
N LEU A 64 6.10 -5.57 -17.93
CA LEU A 64 5.39 -6.17 -19.06
C LEU A 64 5.62 -5.43 -20.39
N LYS A 65 6.42 -4.34 -20.38
CA LYS A 65 6.69 -3.50 -21.55
C LYS A 65 5.41 -2.92 -22.18
N LEU A 66 4.42 -2.57 -21.35
CA LEU A 66 3.17 -1.96 -21.79
C LEU A 66 3.36 -0.46 -22.02
N THR A 67 3.51 -0.08 -23.29
CA THR A 67 3.84 1.30 -23.71
C THR A 67 2.62 2.18 -23.99
N SER A 68 1.44 1.59 -24.14
CA SER A 68 0.19 2.32 -24.43
C SER A 68 -0.13 3.36 -23.36
N LYS A 69 -0.40 4.62 -23.77
CA LYS A 69 -0.71 5.72 -22.84
C LYS A 69 -1.89 5.39 -21.92
N SER A 70 -2.93 4.78 -22.48
CA SER A 70 -4.06 4.21 -21.75
C SER A 70 -4.03 2.69 -21.90
N LEU A 71 -4.25 1.96 -20.80
CA LEU A 71 -4.41 0.52 -20.82
C LEU A 71 -5.89 0.15 -20.86
N ALA A 72 -6.18 -0.98 -21.48
CA ALA A 72 -7.45 -1.67 -21.23
C ALA A 72 -7.53 -2.08 -19.74
N LEU A 73 -8.73 -2.45 -19.29
CA LEU A 73 -8.93 -2.88 -17.90
C LEU A 73 -8.08 -4.10 -17.58
N GLU A 74 -8.10 -5.09 -18.46
CA GLU A 74 -7.44 -6.38 -18.32
C GLU A 74 -5.91 -6.21 -18.34
N GLU A 75 -5.39 -5.29 -19.16
CA GLU A 75 -3.98 -4.91 -19.17
C GLU A 75 -3.58 -4.21 -17.86
N SER A 76 -4.45 -3.36 -17.32
CA SER A 76 -4.20 -2.68 -16.04
C SER A 76 -4.16 -3.67 -14.88
N GLN A 77 -5.09 -4.63 -14.87
CA GLN A 77 -5.14 -5.70 -13.88
C GLN A 77 -3.92 -6.63 -13.98
N ALA A 78 -3.52 -7.00 -15.20
CA ALA A 78 -2.31 -7.78 -15.43
C ALA A 78 -1.05 -7.03 -14.95
N ALA A 79 -0.93 -5.74 -15.25
CA ALA A 79 0.14 -4.89 -14.76
C ALA A 79 0.11 -4.81 -13.22
N ALA A 80 -1.05 -4.56 -12.61
CA ALA A 80 -1.18 -4.52 -11.16
C ALA A 80 -0.73 -5.82 -10.51
N ALA A 81 -1.16 -6.98 -11.03
CA ALA A 81 -0.78 -8.28 -10.49
C ALA A 81 0.75 -8.50 -10.52
N VAL A 82 1.41 -8.15 -11.63
CA VAL A 82 2.87 -8.26 -11.76
C VAL A 82 3.59 -7.28 -10.84
N GLY A 83 3.20 -6.00 -10.88
CA GLY A 83 3.89 -4.96 -10.11
C GLY A 83 3.60 -5.02 -8.62
N GLN A 84 2.50 -5.63 -8.19
CA GLN A 84 2.20 -5.85 -6.77
C GLN A 84 3.25 -6.75 -6.10
N ILE A 85 3.77 -7.76 -6.81
CA ILE A 85 4.87 -8.60 -6.31
C ILE A 85 6.12 -7.75 -6.08
N GLN A 86 6.46 -6.89 -7.05
CA GLN A 86 7.63 -6.01 -6.95
C GLN A 86 7.47 -4.98 -5.83
N LEU A 87 6.28 -4.40 -5.68
CA LEU A 87 5.95 -3.45 -4.62
C LEU A 87 6.06 -4.10 -3.24
N ALA A 88 5.44 -5.27 -3.06
CA ALA A 88 5.48 -6.01 -1.80
C ALA A 88 6.93 -6.38 -1.43
N ARG A 89 7.70 -6.87 -2.41
CA ARG A 89 9.11 -7.20 -2.21
C ARG A 89 9.95 -6.00 -1.80
N ALA A 90 9.74 -4.86 -2.45
CA ALA A 90 10.46 -3.64 -2.12
C ALA A 90 10.20 -3.18 -0.68
N TYR A 91 8.93 -3.19 -0.24
CA TYR A 91 8.58 -2.87 1.15
C TYR A 91 9.17 -3.88 2.14
N GLU A 92 9.09 -5.17 1.84
CA GLU A 92 9.71 -6.24 2.64
C GLU A 92 11.21 -5.98 2.80
N ASP A 93 11.94 -5.76 1.70
CA ASP A 93 13.38 -5.58 1.70
C ASP A 93 13.82 -4.34 2.51
N VAL A 94 13.12 -3.21 2.39
CA VAL A 94 13.50 -2.00 3.15
C VAL A 94 13.18 -2.10 4.63
N LEU A 95 12.05 -2.72 5.00
CA LEU A 95 11.64 -2.86 6.40
C LEU A 95 12.45 -3.94 7.11
N ALA A 96 12.85 -5.00 6.40
CA ALA A 96 13.71 -6.07 6.92
C ALA A 96 15.07 -5.55 7.41
N LYS A 97 15.64 -4.53 6.75
CA LYS A 97 16.87 -3.84 7.21
C LYS A 97 16.75 -3.29 8.63
N HIS A 98 15.53 -2.98 9.06
CA HIS A 98 15.22 -2.46 10.38
C HIS A 98 14.60 -3.51 11.32
N LYS A 99 14.64 -4.80 10.94
CA LYS A 99 14.01 -5.92 11.67
C LYS A 99 12.50 -5.73 11.87
N ILE A 100 11.86 -5.08 10.90
CA ILE A 100 10.42 -4.88 10.88
C ILE A 100 9.82 -5.82 9.84
N THR A 101 8.86 -6.64 10.28
CA THR A 101 8.08 -7.48 9.37
C THR A 101 7.01 -6.65 8.67
N ALA A 102 6.94 -6.77 7.35
CA ALA A 102 5.84 -6.26 6.53
C ALA A 102 4.78 -7.36 6.33
N ALA A 103 3.51 -6.99 6.20
CA ALA A 103 2.45 -7.90 5.80
C ALA A 103 1.64 -7.30 4.65
N GLN A 104 1.54 -8.02 3.55
CA GLN A 104 0.70 -7.62 2.44
C GLN A 104 -0.78 -7.80 2.79
N VAL A 105 -1.57 -6.77 2.52
CA VAL A 105 -3.03 -6.80 2.65
C VAL A 105 -3.63 -6.25 1.37
N LEU A 106 -4.41 -7.08 0.67
CA LEU A 106 -5.17 -6.69 -0.51
C LEU A 106 -6.65 -6.69 -0.17
N VAL A 107 -7.32 -5.58 -0.41
CA VAL A 107 -8.76 -5.39 -0.15
C VAL A 107 -9.37 -4.63 -1.31
N THR A 108 -10.70 -4.58 -1.37
CA THR A 108 -11.39 -3.63 -2.24
C THR A 108 -12.27 -2.66 -1.48
N LEU A 109 -12.64 -1.55 -2.14
CA LEU A 109 -13.66 -0.64 -1.61
C LEU A 109 -15.02 -1.34 -1.42
N GLU A 110 -15.31 -2.43 -2.13
CA GLU A 110 -16.53 -3.21 -1.94
C GLU A 110 -16.53 -4.05 -0.66
N ASP A 111 -15.36 -4.34 -0.07
CA ASP A 111 -15.27 -5.17 1.13
C ASP A 111 -15.97 -4.53 2.33
N ILE A 112 -16.12 -3.19 2.37
CA ILE A 112 -16.87 -2.49 3.42
C ILE A 112 -18.37 -2.69 3.31
N ARG A 113 -18.89 -2.92 2.10
CA ARG A 113 -20.32 -3.10 1.86
C ARG A 113 -20.81 -4.41 2.46
N SER A 114 -19.90 -5.36 2.72
CA SER A 114 -20.19 -6.59 3.43
C SER A 114 -19.69 -6.50 4.87
N ARG A 115 -20.63 -6.50 5.83
CA ARG A 115 -20.30 -6.52 7.27
C ARG A 115 -19.32 -7.64 7.63
N LYS A 116 -19.48 -8.83 7.04
CA LYS A 116 -18.60 -9.98 7.29
C LYS A 116 -17.17 -9.70 6.82
N ARG A 117 -16.99 -9.22 5.58
CA ARG A 117 -15.66 -8.91 5.02
C ARG A 117 -14.98 -7.78 5.79
N TYR A 118 -15.71 -6.71 6.09
CA TYR A 118 -15.25 -5.62 6.94
C TYR A 118 -14.72 -6.11 8.30
N LEU A 119 -15.50 -6.93 9.02
CA LEU A 119 -15.10 -7.45 10.34
C LEU A 119 -13.85 -8.34 10.25
N ASN A 120 -13.73 -9.14 9.19
CA ASN A 120 -12.54 -9.97 8.97
C ASN A 120 -11.30 -9.11 8.70
N SER A 121 -11.38 -8.14 7.78
CA SER A 121 -10.26 -7.24 7.48
C SER A 121 -9.83 -6.46 8.72
N ARG A 122 -10.79 -5.97 9.52
CA ARG A 122 -10.51 -5.31 10.80
C ARG A 122 -9.80 -6.23 11.80
N ALA A 123 -10.26 -7.47 11.93
CA ALA A 123 -9.65 -8.43 12.85
C ALA A 123 -8.20 -8.73 12.43
N THR A 124 -7.96 -8.97 11.15
CA THR A 124 -6.62 -9.21 10.60
C THR A 124 -5.70 -8.01 10.81
N LEU A 125 -6.13 -6.78 10.47
CA LEU A 125 -5.32 -5.57 10.67
C LEU A 125 -4.95 -5.36 12.14
N ASN A 126 -5.91 -5.51 13.06
CA ASN A 126 -5.63 -5.39 14.49
C ASN A 126 -4.68 -6.48 15.00
N GLN A 127 -4.79 -7.70 14.49
CA GLN A 127 -3.88 -8.79 14.86
C GLN A 127 -2.46 -8.56 14.34
N LEU A 128 -2.29 -8.05 13.12
CA LEU A 128 -0.98 -7.68 12.59
C LEU A 128 -0.32 -6.59 13.46
N LEU A 129 -1.09 -5.58 13.85
CA LEU A 129 -0.60 -4.51 14.71
C LEU A 129 -0.24 -4.99 16.13
N SER A 130 -1.02 -5.91 16.71
CA SER A 130 -0.70 -6.51 18.02
C SER A 130 0.60 -7.32 17.98
N MET A 131 0.91 -7.92 16.83
CA MET A 131 2.17 -8.60 16.54
C MET A 131 3.31 -7.65 16.15
N ASN A 132 3.11 -6.33 16.24
CA ASN A 132 4.08 -5.29 15.87
C ASN A 132 4.50 -5.30 14.38
N VAL A 133 3.73 -5.97 13.52
CA VAL A 133 3.90 -6.04 12.06
C VAL A 133 3.36 -4.75 11.41
N ILE A 134 3.94 -4.31 10.29
CA ILE A 134 3.39 -3.20 9.49
C ILE A 134 2.56 -3.76 8.33
N PRO A 135 1.24 -3.52 8.31
CA PRO A 135 0.43 -3.82 7.13
C PRO A 135 0.77 -2.86 5.99
N ILE A 136 1.03 -3.42 4.81
CA ILE A 136 1.14 -2.72 3.53
C ILE A 136 -0.14 -3.04 2.76
N VAL A 137 -1.09 -2.11 2.82
CA VAL A 137 -2.41 -2.22 2.22
C VAL A 137 -2.36 -1.66 0.80
N ASN A 138 -2.95 -2.38 -0.15
CA ASN A 138 -3.24 -1.88 -1.49
C ASN A 138 -4.59 -2.44 -1.98
N GLU A 139 -5.13 -1.86 -3.04
CA GLU A 139 -6.32 -2.35 -3.71
C GLU A 139 -6.04 -3.72 -4.36
N ASN A 140 -7.01 -4.63 -4.30
CA ASN A 140 -6.96 -5.88 -5.05
C ASN A 140 -7.43 -5.67 -6.49
N ASP A 141 -6.56 -5.06 -7.30
CA ASP A 141 -6.87 -4.67 -8.68
C ASP A 141 -7.41 -5.83 -9.53
N THR A 142 -6.99 -7.07 -9.31
CA THR A 142 -7.47 -8.25 -10.07
C THR A 142 -8.99 -8.42 -10.04
N VAL A 143 -9.64 -8.03 -8.93
CA VAL A 143 -11.10 -8.17 -8.75
C VAL A 143 -11.82 -6.82 -8.66
N ALA A 144 -11.09 -5.71 -8.66
CA ALA A 144 -11.67 -4.37 -8.74
C ALA A 144 -12.07 -4.08 -10.20
N THR A 145 -13.35 -3.82 -10.45
CA THR A 145 -13.89 -3.66 -11.81
C THR A 145 -14.27 -2.22 -12.16
N GLU A 146 -14.61 -1.38 -11.17
CA GLU A 146 -15.18 -0.04 -11.42
C GLU A 146 -14.20 1.12 -11.20
N GLU A 147 -13.13 0.92 -10.41
CA GLU A 147 -12.32 2.04 -9.86
C GLU A 147 -10.88 2.09 -10.39
N ILE A 148 -10.43 1.11 -11.18
CA ILE A 148 -9.05 1.07 -11.71
C ILE A 148 -8.70 2.33 -12.55
N ARG A 149 -9.71 3.02 -13.10
CA ARG A 149 -9.51 4.25 -13.86
C ARG A 149 -9.20 5.48 -12.99
N TYR A 150 -9.52 5.45 -11.70
CA TYR A 150 -9.18 6.49 -10.74
C TYR A 150 -8.70 5.81 -9.45
N GLY A 151 -7.40 5.49 -9.42
CA GLY A 151 -6.73 4.91 -8.26
C GLY A 151 -6.86 5.77 -7.00
N ASP A 152 -7.96 5.58 -6.28
CA ASP A 152 -8.33 6.34 -5.11
C ASP A 152 -7.86 5.62 -3.85
N ASN A 153 -6.54 5.37 -3.79
CA ASN A 153 -5.91 4.90 -2.56
C ASN A 153 -6.06 5.93 -1.43
N ASP A 154 -6.52 7.16 -1.71
CA ASP A 154 -6.94 8.12 -0.70
C ASP A 154 -8.25 7.70 -0.03
N ARG A 155 -9.27 7.26 -0.79
CA ARG A 155 -10.47 6.59 -0.23
C ARG A 155 -10.11 5.31 0.51
N LEU A 156 -9.25 4.48 -0.07
CA LEU A 156 -8.80 3.27 0.62
C LEU A 156 -8.12 3.62 1.94
N ALA A 157 -7.28 4.65 1.97
CA ALA A 157 -6.64 5.09 3.21
C ALA A 157 -7.63 5.62 4.24
N ALA A 158 -8.64 6.39 3.82
CA ALA A 158 -9.72 6.84 4.68
C ALA A 158 -10.52 5.65 5.25
N GLN A 159 -10.84 4.66 4.41
CA GLN A 159 -11.50 3.43 4.83
C GLN A 159 -10.66 2.64 5.82
N VAL A 160 -9.38 2.44 5.55
CA VAL A 160 -8.46 1.75 6.45
C VAL A 160 -8.42 2.47 7.79
N ALA A 161 -8.35 3.81 7.80
CA ALA A 161 -8.36 4.62 9.02
C ALA A 161 -9.64 4.47 9.86
N VAL A 162 -10.80 4.27 9.23
CA VAL A 162 -12.07 3.99 9.94
C VAL A 162 -12.17 2.54 10.40
N THR A 163 -11.51 1.61 9.68
CA THR A 163 -11.53 0.18 9.98
C THR A 163 -10.80 -0.16 11.26
N VAL A 164 -9.72 0.58 11.56
CA VAL A 164 -8.75 0.25 12.62
C VAL A 164 -8.95 1.04 13.89
#